data_AF-A0A965PPD0-F1
#
_entry.id   AF-A0A965PPD0-F1
#
_cell.length_a   1.000
_cell.length_b   1.000
_cell.length_c   1.000
_cell.angle_alpha   90.00
_cell.angle_beta   90.00
_cell.angle_gamma   90.00
#
_symmetry.space_group_name_H-M   'P 1'
#
loop_
_entity.id
_entity.type
_entity.pdbx_description
1 polymer ?
#
loop_
_entity_poly.entity_id
_entity_poly.type
_entity_poly.pdbx_seq_one_letter_code
_entity_poly.pdbx_strand_id
1 'polypeptide(L)'
;IKRYLVISDLQVPFHHQAAVKNVIKLARKEKFDSVLVVGDEIDFNTISKWAEGTPMAYRQTIHDDRELTKEILWDLSEYSAECHIIRSNHTDRLYSTLLKVPGLINLPELQYPKFMGFAEMGMTYHKEAYEFHPGWMLAHGDEGNMSQHAGITALNLAKKWGKSVLCGHTHRLGQSAYSEGVGSHYRANLMDRKKASYLRYGSANWQMGFAILETIGKVLTPTLVPVGSDGSFVALGKAYA
;
A
#
# COMPACT_ATOMS: atom_id res chain seq x y z
N ILE A 1 18.17 -0.70 11.16
CA ILE A 1 16.93 -1.36 10.66
C ILE A 1 16.18 -0.28 9.88
N LYS A 2 15.90 -0.49 8.59
CA LYS A 2 15.04 0.43 7.81
C LYS A 2 13.58 0.08 8.10
N ARG A 3 12.73 1.08 8.34
CA ARG A 3 11.30 0.95 8.66
C ARG A 3 10.49 1.74 7.64
N TYR A 4 9.42 1.12 7.14
CA TYR A 4 8.49 1.71 6.19
C TYR A 4 7.15 1.96 6.89
N LEU A 5 6.55 3.14 6.68
CA LEU A 5 5.13 3.38 6.97
C LEU A 5 4.36 3.18 5.67
N VAL A 6 3.25 2.44 5.72
CA VAL A 6 2.42 2.14 4.55
C VAL A 6 1.04 2.75 4.74
N ILE A 7 0.58 3.51 3.75
CA ILE A 7 -0.69 4.26 3.76
C ILE A 7 -1.48 3.88 2.51
N SER A 8 -2.79 3.67 2.65
CA SER A 8 -3.67 3.10 1.62
C SER A 8 -5.01 3.81 1.65
N ASP A 9 -5.59 4.05 0.47
CA ASP A 9 -7.01 4.35 0.26
C ASP A 9 -7.57 5.43 1.22
N LEU A 10 -6.88 6.57 1.35
CA LEU A 10 -7.35 7.69 2.16
C LEU A 10 -8.66 8.27 1.59
N GLN A 11 -8.77 8.32 0.26
CA GLN A 11 -9.90 8.85 -0.50
C GLN A 11 -10.34 10.22 0.04
N VAL A 12 -9.39 11.13 0.25
CA VAL A 12 -9.67 12.49 0.74
C VAL A 12 -10.72 13.15 -0.17
N PRO A 13 -11.82 13.71 0.39
CA PRO A 13 -12.02 14.10 1.80
C PRO A 13 -12.66 13.05 2.72
N PHE A 14 -12.92 11.82 2.27
CA PHE A 14 -13.71 10.81 3.00
C PHE A 14 -12.93 10.03 4.08
N HIS A 15 -11.62 10.24 4.20
CA HIS A 15 -10.76 9.59 5.19
C HIS A 15 -11.29 9.67 6.63
N HIS A 16 -11.01 8.64 7.44
CA HIS A 16 -11.35 8.65 8.87
C HIS A 16 -10.41 9.59 9.65
N GLN A 17 -10.76 10.87 9.75
CA GLN A 17 -9.96 11.95 10.37
C GLN A 17 -9.22 11.55 11.66
N ALA A 18 -9.91 10.96 12.65
CA ALA A 18 -9.27 10.59 13.91
C ALA A 18 -8.24 9.44 13.80
N ALA A 19 -8.39 8.55 12.81
CA ALA A 19 -7.43 7.48 12.55
C ALA A 19 -6.19 8.07 11.86
N VAL A 20 -6.38 8.87 10.80
CA VAL A 20 -5.29 9.58 10.11
C VAL A 20 -4.51 10.47 11.08
N LYS A 21 -5.18 11.24 11.95
CA LYS A 21 -4.55 12.03 13.01
C LYS A 21 -3.69 11.20 13.97
N ASN A 22 -4.07 9.96 14.25
CA ASN A 22 -3.29 9.08 15.12
C ASN A 22 -2.12 8.41 14.36
N VAL A 23 -2.28 8.10 13.07
CA VAL A 23 -1.18 7.62 12.21
C VAL A 23 -0.14 8.73 11.97
N ILE A 24 -0.56 9.99 11.81
CA ILE A 24 0.34 11.16 11.77
C ILE A 24 1.16 11.28 13.06
N LYS A 25 0.54 11.14 14.24
CA LYS A 25 1.28 11.11 15.52
C LYS A 25 2.29 9.95 15.57
N LEU A 26 1.92 8.78 15.06
CA LEU A 26 2.81 7.63 14.97
C LEU A 26 4.00 7.94 14.04
N ALA A 27 3.75 8.51 12.86
CA ALA A 27 4.79 8.90 11.90
C ALA A 27 5.78 9.91 12.49
N ARG A 28 5.27 11.00 13.09
CA ARG A 28 6.06 12.04 13.77
C ARG A 28 6.89 11.51 14.94
N LYS A 29 6.35 10.58 15.73
CA LYS A 29 7.03 9.98 16.88
C LYS A 29 8.09 8.97 16.44
N GLU A 30 7.70 8.02 15.60
CA GLU A 30 8.55 6.87 15.26
C GLU A 30 9.60 7.22 14.22
N LYS A 31 9.35 8.20 13.33
CA LYS A 31 10.26 8.65 12.26
C LYS A 31 10.69 7.46 11.40
N PHE A 32 9.76 7.01 10.57
CA PHE A 32 10.01 5.97 9.58
C PHE A 32 11.04 6.47 8.56
N ASP A 33 11.84 5.57 8.01
CA ASP A 33 12.84 5.93 7.02
C ASP A 33 12.19 6.31 5.68
N SER A 34 11.03 5.71 5.38
CA SER A 34 10.28 5.87 4.13
C SER A 34 8.77 5.74 4.35
N VAL A 35 7.97 6.60 3.70
CA VAL A 35 6.51 6.45 3.59
C VAL A 35 6.16 5.92 2.21
N LEU A 36 5.32 4.89 2.16
CA LEU A 36 4.81 4.26 0.95
C LEU A 36 3.30 4.45 0.88
N VAL A 37 2.83 5.22 -0.09
CA VAL A 37 1.40 5.45 -0.35
C VAL A 37 1.00 4.56 -1.53
N VAL A 38 0.11 3.59 -1.29
CA VAL A 38 -0.37 2.67 -2.34
C VAL A 38 -1.46 3.29 -3.23
N GLY A 39 -1.54 4.62 -3.30
CA GLY A 39 -2.51 5.35 -4.09
C GLY A 39 -3.88 5.50 -3.41
N ASP A 40 -4.84 6.04 -4.16
CA ASP A 40 -6.16 6.47 -3.67
C ASP A 40 -6.05 7.46 -2.48
N GLU A 41 -5.05 8.33 -2.51
CA GLU A 41 -4.86 9.42 -1.55
C GLU A 41 -5.97 10.47 -1.64
N ILE A 42 -6.43 10.79 -2.86
CA ILE A 42 -7.50 11.75 -3.16
C ILE A 42 -8.63 11.02 -3.89
N ASP A 43 -9.90 11.29 -3.57
CA ASP A 43 -10.99 10.56 -4.21
C ASP A 43 -11.19 10.97 -5.67
N PHE A 44 -11.09 12.27 -5.97
CA PHE A 44 -11.61 12.85 -7.22
C PHE A 44 -13.08 12.43 -7.47
N ASN A 45 -13.93 12.59 -6.46
CA ASN A 45 -15.34 12.20 -6.50
C ASN A 45 -16.14 12.98 -7.55
N THR A 46 -15.92 14.30 -7.64
CA THR A 46 -16.67 15.19 -8.55
C THR A 46 -16.40 14.90 -10.03
N ILE A 47 -15.21 14.38 -10.36
CA ILE A 47 -14.83 13.96 -11.73
C ILE A 47 -14.87 12.44 -11.90
N SER A 48 -15.53 11.73 -10.99
CA SER A 48 -15.78 10.30 -11.09
C SER A 48 -16.87 10.00 -12.11
N LYS A 49 -16.76 8.86 -12.81
CA LYS A 49 -17.84 8.32 -13.66
C LYS A 49 -19.17 8.13 -12.91
N TRP A 50 -19.12 8.00 -11.58
CA TRP A 50 -20.29 7.86 -10.72
C TRP A 50 -20.97 9.20 -10.37
N ALA A 51 -20.27 10.32 -10.55
CA ALA A 51 -20.81 11.66 -10.35
C ALA A 51 -21.46 12.24 -11.63
N GLU A 52 -21.10 11.71 -12.80
CA GLU A 52 -21.59 12.15 -14.11
C GLU A 52 -23.13 12.13 -14.18
N GLY A 53 -23.73 13.26 -14.59
CA GLY A 53 -25.18 13.45 -14.61
C GLY A 53 -25.83 13.73 -13.24
N THR A 54 -25.08 13.76 -12.13
CA THR A 54 -25.58 14.06 -10.79
C THR A 54 -25.17 15.47 -10.31
N PRO A 55 -25.82 16.02 -9.27
CA PRO A 55 -25.38 17.27 -8.63
C PRO A 55 -23.94 17.24 -8.09
N MET A 56 -23.34 16.05 -7.88
CA MET A 56 -21.96 15.93 -7.40
C MET A 56 -20.94 16.44 -8.43
N ALA A 57 -21.18 16.26 -9.73
CA ALA A 57 -20.25 16.67 -10.79
C ALA A 57 -20.08 18.20 -10.90
N TYR A 58 -21.03 18.97 -10.37
CA TYR A 58 -20.99 20.44 -10.41
C TYR A 58 -20.32 21.05 -9.17
N ARG A 59 -19.96 20.25 -8.16
CA ARG A 59 -19.28 20.73 -6.95
C ARG A 59 -17.84 21.15 -7.27
N GLN A 60 -17.46 22.34 -6.83
CA GLN A 60 -16.14 22.94 -7.10
C GLN A 60 -15.11 22.64 -5.98
N THR A 61 -15.12 21.44 -5.40
CA THR A 61 -14.31 21.11 -4.20
C THR A 61 -12.90 20.61 -4.50
N ILE A 62 -12.58 20.31 -5.76
CA ILE A 62 -11.32 19.66 -6.17
C ILE A 62 -10.08 20.38 -5.62
N HIS A 63 -10.11 21.71 -5.52
CA HIS A 63 -9.00 22.48 -4.94
C HIS A 63 -8.85 22.20 -3.43
N ASP A 64 -9.93 22.31 -2.67
CA ASP A 64 -9.94 22.08 -1.22
C ASP A 64 -9.56 20.63 -0.89
N ASP A 65 -10.14 19.67 -1.63
CA ASP A 65 -9.85 18.23 -1.53
C ASP A 65 -8.35 17.95 -1.79
N ARG A 66 -7.75 18.66 -2.76
CA ARG A 66 -6.33 18.57 -3.10
C ARG A 66 -5.43 19.16 -2.03
N GLU A 67 -5.70 20.38 -1.56
CA GLU A 67 -4.84 21.00 -0.53
C GLU A 67 -4.90 20.21 0.78
N LEU A 68 -6.07 19.69 1.17
CA LEU A 68 -6.21 18.78 2.30
C LEU A 68 -5.44 17.46 2.09
N THR A 69 -5.44 16.91 0.87
CA THR A 69 -4.63 15.71 0.56
C THR A 69 -3.14 16.02 0.74
N LYS A 70 -2.67 17.16 0.23
CA LYS A 70 -1.27 17.57 0.33
C LYS A 70 -0.84 17.79 1.79
N GLU A 71 -1.67 18.44 2.60
CA GLU A 71 -1.45 18.61 4.04
C GLU A 71 -1.29 17.26 4.73
N ILE A 72 -2.22 16.31 4.50
CA ILE A 72 -2.18 14.97 5.11
C ILE A 72 -0.93 14.19 4.67
N LEU A 73 -0.58 14.22 3.38
CA LEU A 73 0.62 13.55 2.87
C LEU A 73 1.90 14.14 3.49
N TRP A 74 1.98 15.48 3.58
CA TRP A 74 3.10 16.15 4.25
C TRP A 74 3.20 15.75 5.72
N ASP A 75 2.11 15.84 6.48
CA ASP A 75 2.04 15.48 7.91
C ASP A 75 2.43 14.01 8.19
N LEU A 76 2.20 13.13 7.21
CA LEU A 76 2.62 11.73 7.26
C LEU A 76 4.11 11.52 6.95
N SER A 77 4.73 12.36 6.10
CA SER A 77 6.08 12.14 5.59
C SER A 77 7.16 13.14 6.02
N GLU A 78 6.83 14.27 6.67
CA GLU A 78 7.77 15.37 6.97
C GLU A 78 9.02 15.00 7.80
N TYR A 79 9.00 13.85 8.49
CA TYR A 79 10.15 13.30 9.23
C TYR A 79 10.73 12.00 8.63
N SER A 80 10.34 11.64 7.41
CA SER A 80 10.86 10.50 6.66
C SER A 80 11.84 10.96 5.58
N ALA A 81 12.86 10.15 5.27
CA ALA A 81 13.85 10.51 4.25
C ALA A 81 13.32 10.35 2.82
N GLU A 82 12.35 9.46 2.64
CA GLU A 82 11.73 9.12 1.35
C GLU A 82 10.20 9.12 1.49
N CYS A 83 9.51 9.59 0.46
CA CYS A 83 8.07 9.39 0.30
C CYS A 83 7.77 8.93 -1.13
N HIS A 84 7.14 7.77 -1.28
CA HIS A 84 6.83 7.16 -2.56
C HIS A 84 5.32 6.97 -2.71
N ILE A 85 4.78 7.37 -3.84
CA ILE A 85 3.35 7.34 -4.16
C ILE A 85 3.17 6.55 -5.46
N ILE A 86 2.29 5.57 -5.50
CA ILE A 86 1.93 4.82 -6.72
C ILE A 86 0.65 5.36 -7.34
N ARG A 87 0.51 5.32 -8.68
CA ARG A 87 -0.76 5.65 -9.35
C ARG A 87 -1.91 4.71 -8.95
N SER A 88 -3.13 5.19 -9.05
CA SER A 88 -4.36 4.50 -8.63
C SER A 88 -5.57 4.78 -9.53
N ASN A 89 -6.63 3.97 -9.44
CA ASN A 89 -7.82 4.18 -10.26
C ASN A 89 -8.62 5.44 -9.88
N HIS A 90 -8.38 6.06 -8.72
CA HIS A 90 -8.89 7.40 -8.43
C HIS A 90 -8.02 8.47 -9.08
N THR A 91 -6.69 8.39 -8.98
CA THR A 91 -5.78 9.39 -9.60
C THR A 91 -5.88 9.43 -11.13
N ASP A 92 -6.11 8.28 -11.77
CA ASP A 92 -6.40 8.15 -13.21
C ASP A 92 -7.69 8.87 -13.66
N ARG A 93 -8.61 9.24 -12.74
CA ARG A 93 -9.82 10.01 -13.07
C ARG A 93 -9.48 11.39 -13.63
N LEU A 94 -8.37 12.00 -13.19
CA LEU A 94 -7.90 13.27 -13.74
C LEU A 94 -7.57 13.13 -15.24
N TYR A 95 -6.75 12.14 -15.60
CA TYR A 95 -6.43 11.86 -17.01
C TYR A 95 -7.69 11.48 -17.83
N SER A 96 -8.56 10.63 -17.27
CA SER A 96 -9.82 10.22 -17.89
C SER A 96 -10.77 11.40 -18.16
N THR A 97 -10.70 12.45 -17.33
CA THR A 97 -11.46 13.70 -17.50
C THR A 97 -10.83 14.57 -18.57
N LEU A 98 -9.50 14.70 -18.60
CA LEU A 98 -8.79 15.46 -19.63
C LEU A 98 -8.97 14.88 -21.04
N LEU A 99 -9.19 13.56 -21.17
CA LEU A 99 -9.57 12.94 -22.46
C LEU A 99 -10.90 13.47 -23.02
N LYS A 100 -11.83 13.92 -22.16
CA LYS A 100 -13.09 14.57 -22.59
C LYS A 100 -12.87 16.03 -23.03
N VAL A 101 -11.72 16.63 -22.71
CA VAL A 101 -11.40 18.04 -22.99
C VAL A 101 -9.97 18.14 -23.57
N PRO A 102 -9.70 17.55 -24.75
CA PRO A 102 -8.34 17.26 -25.23
C PRO A 102 -7.45 18.50 -25.42
N GLY A 103 -8.01 19.71 -25.55
CA GLY A 103 -7.24 20.95 -25.58
C GLY A 103 -6.46 21.24 -24.28
N LEU A 104 -6.83 20.60 -23.16
CA LEU A 104 -6.18 20.76 -21.85
C LEU A 104 -5.22 19.61 -21.50
N ILE A 105 -5.21 18.50 -22.25
CA ILE A 105 -4.55 17.25 -21.83
C ILE A 105 -3.03 17.35 -21.69
N ASN A 106 -2.40 18.25 -22.43
CA ASN A 106 -0.96 18.48 -22.43
C ASN A 106 -0.52 19.59 -21.46
N LEU A 107 -1.44 20.21 -20.70
CA LEU A 107 -1.08 21.23 -19.71
C LEU A 107 -0.23 20.60 -18.58
N PRO A 108 0.99 21.10 -18.32
CA PRO A 108 1.88 20.52 -17.30
C PRO A 108 1.25 20.48 -15.90
N GLU A 109 0.53 21.51 -15.51
CA GLU A 109 -0.15 21.69 -14.22
C GLU A 109 -1.34 20.75 -14.02
N LEU A 110 -1.84 20.12 -15.09
CA LEU A 110 -2.91 19.11 -15.04
C LEU A 110 -2.36 17.67 -15.12
N GLN A 111 -1.04 17.49 -15.22
CA GLN A 111 -0.42 16.18 -15.04
C GLN A 111 -0.38 15.84 -13.55
N TYR A 112 -0.93 14.70 -13.14
CA TYR A 112 -1.19 14.40 -11.72
C TYR A 112 -0.04 14.73 -10.73
N PRO A 113 1.24 14.40 -11.01
CA PRO A 113 2.32 14.71 -10.06
C PRO A 113 2.60 16.21 -9.88
N LYS A 114 2.40 17.00 -10.93
CA LYS A 114 2.52 18.46 -10.90
C LYS A 114 1.25 19.11 -10.34
N PHE A 115 0.08 18.56 -10.66
CA PHE A 115 -1.19 18.97 -10.09
C PHE A 115 -1.16 18.90 -8.55
N MET A 116 -0.58 17.82 -8.00
CA MET A 116 -0.40 17.61 -6.56
C MET A 116 0.80 18.35 -5.95
N GLY A 117 1.77 18.80 -6.75
CA GLY A 117 3.01 19.43 -6.26
C GLY A 117 3.93 18.46 -5.50
N PHE A 118 4.04 17.21 -5.96
CA PHE A 118 4.80 16.18 -5.26
C PHE A 118 6.31 16.48 -5.21
N ALA A 119 6.88 17.05 -6.27
CA ALA A 119 8.31 17.36 -6.33
C ALA A 119 8.70 18.44 -5.31
N GLU A 120 7.84 19.44 -5.15
CA GLU A 120 7.96 20.54 -4.17
C GLU A 120 7.88 20.02 -2.72
N MET A 121 7.14 18.93 -2.48
CA MET A 121 7.06 18.24 -1.19
C MET A 121 8.11 17.13 -1.01
N GLY A 122 9.05 16.94 -1.95
CA GLY A 122 10.07 15.89 -1.89
C GLY A 122 9.53 14.46 -2.10
N MET A 123 8.32 14.31 -2.65
CA MET A 123 7.63 13.04 -2.86
C MET A 123 7.88 12.52 -4.29
N THR A 124 8.11 11.22 -4.42
CA THR A 124 8.32 10.56 -5.73
C THR A 124 7.06 9.81 -6.15
N TYR A 125 6.49 10.18 -7.30
CA TYR A 125 5.34 9.49 -7.89
C TYR A 125 5.74 8.47 -8.95
N HIS A 126 5.18 7.27 -8.85
CA HIS A 126 5.43 6.13 -9.70
C HIS A 126 4.20 5.84 -10.56
N LYS A 127 4.38 5.81 -11.89
CA LYS A 127 3.32 5.48 -12.86
C LYS A 127 3.09 3.98 -13.05
N GLU A 128 4.02 3.16 -12.55
CA GLU A 128 4.06 1.71 -12.69
C GLU A 128 4.53 1.11 -11.36
N ALA A 129 4.22 -0.17 -11.12
CA ALA A 129 4.57 -0.87 -9.88
C ALA A 129 6.06 -0.69 -9.51
N TYR A 130 6.34 -0.27 -8.28
CA TYR A 130 7.65 0.16 -7.82
C TYR A 130 8.32 -0.85 -6.88
N GLU A 131 9.55 -1.27 -7.16
CA GLU A 131 10.33 -2.14 -6.27
C GLU A 131 10.97 -1.34 -5.13
N PHE A 132 10.23 -1.11 -4.05
CA PHE A 132 10.69 -0.31 -2.89
C PHE A 132 11.73 -1.02 -2.00
N HIS A 133 11.86 -2.34 -2.15
CA HIS A 133 12.85 -3.19 -1.48
C HIS A 133 13.09 -4.43 -2.36
N PRO A 134 14.30 -5.03 -2.39
CA PRO A 134 14.59 -6.17 -3.28
C PRO A 134 13.58 -7.32 -3.12
N GLY A 135 12.92 -7.69 -4.21
CA GLY A 135 11.88 -8.72 -4.23
C GLY A 135 10.52 -8.28 -3.70
N TRP A 136 10.29 -6.98 -3.44
CA TRP A 136 9.03 -6.42 -2.93
C TRP A 136 8.53 -5.26 -3.78
N MET A 137 7.35 -5.44 -4.39
CA MET A 137 6.67 -4.44 -5.21
C MET A 137 5.61 -3.68 -4.41
N LEU A 138 5.55 -2.37 -4.63
CA LEU A 138 4.45 -1.48 -4.29
C LEU A 138 3.55 -1.34 -5.53
N ALA A 139 2.27 -1.62 -5.37
CA ALA A 139 1.24 -1.53 -6.42
C ALA A 139 -0.06 -0.98 -5.82
N HIS A 140 -0.99 -0.49 -6.63
CA HIS A 140 -2.30 -0.08 -6.10
C HIS A 140 -3.21 -1.28 -5.87
N GLY A 141 -3.32 -2.18 -6.85
CA GLY A 141 -4.10 -3.43 -6.77
C GLY A 141 -5.01 -3.68 -7.98
N ASP A 142 -5.26 -2.64 -8.80
CA ASP A 142 -6.02 -2.69 -10.05
C ASP A 142 -5.16 -3.09 -11.26
N GLU A 143 -3.84 -3.29 -11.08
CA GLU A 143 -2.95 -3.92 -12.09
C GLU A 143 -3.26 -5.43 -12.30
N GLY A 144 -4.24 -5.96 -11.56
CA GLY A 144 -4.76 -7.31 -11.67
C GLY A 144 -6.23 -7.41 -11.23
N ASN A 145 -6.76 -8.63 -11.21
CA ASN A 145 -8.15 -8.86 -10.81
C ASN A 145 -8.30 -8.76 -9.28
N MET A 146 -9.06 -7.77 -8.80
CA MET A 146 -9.42 -7.65 -7.40
C MET A 146 -10.16 -8.89 -6.88
N SER A 147 -9.68 -9.45 -5.78
CA SER A 147 -10.37 -10.50 -5.03
C SER A 147 -11.32 -9.92 -3.98
N GLN A 148 -12.41 -10.65 -3.69
CA GLN A 148 -13.31 -10.36 -2.56
C GLN A 148 -12.72 -10.80 -1.20
N HIS A 149 -11.62 -11.58 -1.22
CA HIS A 149 -10.95 -12.10 -0.03
C HIS A 149 -9.68 -11.30 0.29
N ALA A 150 -9.51 -10.91 1.55
CA ALA A 150 -8.36 -10.12 2.01
C ALA A 150 -7.02 -10.80 1.70
N GLY A 151 -6.00 -10.02 1.32
CA GLY A 151 -4.66 -10.51 0.94
C GLY A 151 -4.56 -11.24 -0.41
N ILE A 152 -5.67 -11.71 -1.00
CA ILE A 152 -5.62 -12.53 -2.23
C ILE A 152 -5.29 -11.73 -3.50
N THR A 153 -5.65 -10.44 -3.58
CA THR A 153 -5.22 -9.58 -4.71
C THR A 153 -3.70 -9.47 -4.77
N ALA A 154 -3.07 -9.10 -3.65
CA ALA A 154 -1.61 -9.07 -3.50
C ALA A 154 -0.98 -10.44 -3.81
N LEU A 155 -1.57 -11.54 -3.33
CA LEU A 155 -1.09 -12.89 -3.60
C LEU A 155 -1.10 -13.26 -5.10
N ASN A 156 -2.14 -12.83 -5.82
CA ASN A 156 -2.29 -13.11 -7.25
C ASN A 156 -1.30 -12.26 -8.08
N LEU A 157 -1.10 -11.00 -7.71
CA LEU A 157 -0.03 -10.16 -8.30
C LEU A 157 1.35 -10.76 -8.02
N ALA A 158 1.61 -11.23 -6.79
CA ALA A 158 2.87 -11.84 -6.40
C ALA A 158 3.21 -13.08 -7.22
N LYS A 159 2.22 -13.97 -7.43
CA LYS A 159 2.35 -15.13 -8.34
C LYS A 159 2.60 -14.74 -9.79
N LYS A 160 2.00 -13.64 -10.27
CA LYS A 160 2.17 -13.14 -11.64
C LYS A 160 3.55 -12.50 -11.87
N TRP A 161 4.13 -11.89 -10.84
CA TRP A 161 5.38 -11.10 -10.94
C TRP A 161 6.61 -11.80 -10.37
N GLY A 162 6.47 -12.92 -9.66
CA GLY A 162 7.58 -13.63 -9.03
C GLY A 162 8.23 -12.87 -7.87
N LYS A 163 7.53 -11.89 -7.30
CA LYS A 163 7.99 -11.00 -6.22
C LYS A 163 6.89 -10.86 -5.17
N SER A 164 7.24 -10.54 -3.93
CA SER A 164 6.26 -10.14 -2.92
C SER A 164 5.57 -8.85 -3.35
N VAL A 165 4.29 -8.68 -3.01
CA VAL A 165 3.50 -7.50 -3.39
C VAL A 165 2.80 -6.94 -2.17
N LEU A 166 2.84 -5.61 -2.05
CA LEU A 166 2.02 -4.83 -1.15
C LEU A 166 1.07 -3.98 -2.01
N CYS A 167 -0.23 -4.03 -1.74
CA CYS A 167 -1.24 -3.26 -2.47
C CYS A 167 -2.43 -2.82 -1.61
N GLY A 168 -3.11 -1.75 -2.04
CA GLY A 168 -4.35 -1.21 -1.51
C GLY A 168 -5.56 -1.68 -2.31
N HIS A 169 -6.39 -0.75 -2.79
CA HIS A 169 -7.53 -0.89 -3.72
C HIS A 169 -8.72 -1.74 -3.22
N THR A 170 -8.43 -2.76 -2.43
CA THR A 170 -9.40 -3.75 -1.96
C THR A 170 -10.16 -3.31 -0.72
N HIS A 171 -9.70 -2.26 -0.01
CA HIS A 171 -10.20 -1.86 1.32
C HIS A 171 -10.26 -3.02 2.35
N ARG A 172 -9.45 -4.08 2.16
CA ARG A 172 -9.43 -5.30 2.99
C ARG A 172 -8.04 -5.57 3.54
N LEU A 173 -7.83 -5.24 4.81
CA LEU A 173 -6.60 -5.57 5.51
C LEU A 173 -6.41 -7.10 5.56
N GLY A 174 -5.30 -7.59 5.01
CA GLY A 174 -4.97 -9.01 5.06
C GLY A 174 -3.57 -9.28 4.54
N GLN A 175 -2.96 -10.35 5.06
CA GLN A 175 -1.69 -10.88 4.60
C GLN A 175 -1.90 -12.28 4.05
N SER A 176 -1.17 -12.62 2.99
CA SER A 176 -1.23 -13.95 2.38
C SER A 176 0.16 -14.32 1.87
N ALA A 177 0.47 -15.61 1.93
CA ALA A 177 1.75 -16.15 1.49
C ALA A 177 1.50 -17.35 0.56
N TYR A 178 2.41 -17.56 -0.38
CA TYR A 178 2.40 -18.70 -1.28
C TYR A 178 3.82 -19.24 -1.40
N SER A 179 3.93 -20.56 -1.37
CA SER A 179 5.18 -21.29 -1.46
C SER A 179 5.08 -22.30 -2.60
N GLU A 180 5.89 -22.13 -3.64
CA GLU A 180 6.17 -23.22 -4.58
C GLU A 180 6.85 -24.37 -3.80
N GLY A 181 6.44 -25.62 -4.05
CA GLY A 181 6.96 -26.77 -3.30
C GLY A 181 8.49 -26.87 -3.35
N VAL A 182 9.07 -26.43 -4.46
CA VAL A 182 10.51 -26.26 -4.69
C VAL A 182 10.86 -24.77 -4.57
N GLY A 183 11.87 -24.42 -3.78
CA GLY A 183 12.54 -23.09 -3.82
C GLY A 183 11.99 -21.93 -2.96
N SER A 184 10.80 -22.01 -2.36
CA SER A 184 10.14 -20.80 -1.79
C SER A 184 10.39 -20.48 -0.31
N HIS A 185 10.22 -19.20 0.03
CA HIS A 185 10.53 -18.58 1.33
C HIS A 185 9.32 -17.74 1.85
N TYR A 186 9.31 -17.36 3.13
CA TYR A 186 8.25 -16.61 3.87
C TYR A 186 6.87 -17.23 4.09
N ARG A 187 6.43 -17.17 5.36
CA ARG A 187 6.24 -18.44 6.09
C ARG A 187 5.46 -18.17 7.48
N ALA A 188 4.68 -19.13 8.10
CA ALA A 188 3.82 -19.15 9.34
C ALA A 188 3.61 -20.54 10.09
N ASN A 189 4.67 -21.17 10.63
CA ASN A 189 4.80 -22.31 11.59
C ASN A 189 6.25 -22.34 12.18
N LEU A 190 6.71 -23.27 13.02
CA LEU A 190 8.14 -23.28 13.45
C LEU A 190 8.88 -24.60 13.18
N MET A 191 8.43 -25.36 12.19
CA MET A 191 8.98 -26.68 11.89
C MET A 191 10.04 -26.63 10.79
N ASP A 192 11.22 -27.19 11.09
CA ASP A 192 12.26 -27.47 10.10
C ASP A 192 11.76 -28.50 9.07
N ARG A 193 11.42 -28.01 7.86
CA ARG A 193 10.92 -28.82 6.75
C ARG A 193 11.87 -29.95 6.35
N LYS A 194 13.19 -29.84 6.60
CA LYS A 194 14.16 -30.91 6.29
C LYS A 194 13.92 -32.16 7.14
N LYS A 195 13.29 -32.03 8.31
CA LYS A 195 12.96 -33.13 9.23
C LYS A 195 11.58 -33.75 8.97
N ALA A 196 10.78 -33.17 8.08
CA ALA A 196 9.45 -33.67 7.72
C ALA A 196 9.54 -34.83 6.71
N SER A 197 10.07 -35.98 7.15
CA SER A 197 10.30 -37.18 6.33
C SER A 197 9.05 -37.73 5.61
N TYR A 198 7.86 -37.38 6.08
CA TYR A 198 6.58 -37.74 5.45
C TYR A 198 6.24 -36.92 4.19
N LEU A 199 6.95 -35.82 3.93
CA LEU A 199 6.76 -35.00 2.74
C LEU A 199 7.46 -35.60 1.51
N ARG A 200 6.72 -36.41 0.74
CA ARG A 200 7.20 -36.87 -0.57
C ARG A 200 7.55 -35.67 -1.47
N TYR A 201 8.75 -35.71 -2.05
CA TYR A 201 9.31 -34.68 -2.94
C TYR A 201 9.37 -33.25 -2.34
N GLY A 202 9.34 -33.09 -1.01
CA GLY A 202 9.35 -31.77 -0.37
C GLY A 202 8.12 -30.90 -0.69
N SER A 203 7.04 -31.50 -1.20
CA SER A 203 5.85 -30.89 -1.82
C SER A 203 5.03 -29.92 -0.95
N ALA A 204 5.40 -29.68 0.30
CA ALA A 204 4.70 -28.75 1.18
C ALA A 204 4.87 -27.29 0.75
N ASN A 205 3.79 -26.75 0.16
CA ASN A 205 3.42 -25.32 0.18
C ASN A 205 3.04 -24.91 1.62
N TRP A 206 4.00 -25.00 2.52
CA TRP A 206 3.86 -24.52 3.89
C TRP A 206 4.61 -23.23 4.10
N GLN A 207 4.41 -22.72 5.29
CA GLN A 207 4.90 -21.46 5.75
C GLN A 207 5.40 -21.68 7.21
N MET A 208 6.65 -21.29 7.56
CA MET A 208 7.31 -20.98 8.89
C MET A 208 7.33 -19.48 9.41
N GLY A 209 6.82 -19.17 10.59
CA GLY A 209 6.55 -17.84 11.15
C GLY A 209 5.56 -17.97 12.30
N PHE A 210 5.21 -16.87 12.95
CA PHE A 210 4.37 -16.87 14.15
C PHE A 210 3.51 -15.60 14.23
N ALA A 211 2.68 -15.49 15.27
CA ALA A 211 1.87 -14.30 15.54
C ALA A 211 2.24 -13.68 16.89
N ILE A 212 2.28 -12.36 16.94
CA ILE A 212 2.30 -11.56 18.16
C ILE A 212 0.90 -10.96 18.32
N LEU A 213 0.33 -11.03 19.52
CA LEU A 213 -0.98 -10.48 19.82
C LEU A 213 -0.83 -9.39 20.89
N GLU A 214 -1.16 -8.15 20.54
CA GLU A 214 -1.13 -7.00 21.46
C GLU A 214 -2.56 -6.60 21.83
N THR A 215 -2.81 -6.21 23.08
CA THR A 215 -4.17 -5.90 23.56
C THR A 215 -4.24 -4.59 24.34
N ILE A 216 -5.28 -3.81 24.07
CA ILE A 216 -5.67 -2.64 24.86
C ILE A 216 -7.18 -2.73 25.14
N GLY A 217 -7.53 -3.14 26.35
CA GLY A 217 -8.92 -3.34 26.77
C GLY A 217 -9.60 -4.47 25.99
N LYS A 218 -10.46 -4.11 25.03
CA LYS A 218 -11.16 -5.06 24.14
C LYS A 218 -10.57 -5.11 22.72
N VAL A 219 -9.61 -4.24 22.39
CA VAL A 219 -8.95 -4.23 21.08
C VAL A 219 -7.80 -5.21 21.10
N LEU A 220 -7.79 -6.15 20.16
CA LEU A 220 -6.72 -7.12 19.95
C LEU A 220 -6.10 -6.89 18.57
N THR A 221 -4.80 -6.62 18.52
CA THR A 221 -4.04 -6.39 17.29
C THR A 221 -3.13 -7.59 17.02
N PRO A 222 -3.40 -8.39 15.97
CA PRO A 222 -2.50 -9.45 15.53
C PRO A 222 -1.43 -8.91 14.56
N THR A 223 -0.17 -9.16 14.88
CA THR A 223 0.98 -8.96 13.97
C THR A 223 1.54 -10.33 13.59
N LEU A 224 1.46 -10.69 12.31
CA LEU A 224 2.12 -11.90 11.80
C LEU A 224 3.59 -11.60 11.52
N VAL A 225 4.47 -12.48 11.99
CA VAL A 225 5.92 -12.38 11.83
C VAL A 225 6.40 -13.52 10.94
N PRO A 226 6.74 -13.25 9.65
CA PRO A 226 7.38 -14.22 8.79
C PRO A 226 8.78 -14.55 9.28
N VAL A 227 9.18 -15.82 9.18
CA VAL A 227 10.56 -16.26 9.48
C VAL A 227 11.25 -16.66 8.16
N GLY A 228 12.51 -16.24 8.03
CA GLY A 228 13.39 -16.57 6.91
C GLY A 228 13.76 -18.05 6.86
N SER A 229 14.30 -18.51 5.73
CA SER A 229 14.77 -19.90 5.57
C SER A 229 15.94 -20.28 6.48
N ASP A 230 16.68 -19.28 6.92
CA ASP A 230 17.79 -19.33 7.87
C ASP A 230 17.33 -19.30 9.33
N GLY A 231 16.05 -19.02 9.58
CA GLY A 231 15.49 -18.84 10.92
C GLY A 231 15.44 -17.38 11.39
N SER A 232 15.95 -16.42 10.60
CA SER A 232 15.97 -15.01 10.97
C SER A 232 14.59 -14.36 10.87
N PHE A 233 14.33 -13.33 11.67
CA PHE A 233 13.11 -12.51 11.60
C PHE A 233 13.29 -11.12 12.22
N VAL A 234 12.33 -10.22 11.93
CA VAL A 234 12.24 -8.90 12.56
C VAL A 234 10.91 -8.79 13.29
N ALA A 235 10.96 -8.43 14.57
CA ALA A 235 9.79 -8.24 15.41
C ALA A 235 10.04 -7.11 16.43
N LEU A 236 9.01 -6.32 16.75
CA LEU A 236 9.06 -5.27 17.78
C LEU A 236 10.27 -4.32 17.65
N GLY A 237 10.63 -3.97 16.41
CA GLY A 237 11.77 -3.09 16.10
C GLY A 237 13.16 -3.71 16.29
N LYS A 238 13.27 -5.03 16.46
CA LYS A 238 14.54 -5.77 16.63
C LYS A 238 14.68 -6.88 15.60
N ALA A 239 15.92 -7.15 15.20
CA ALA A 239 16.28 -8.29 14.36
C ALA A 239 16.74 -9.46 15.24
N TYR A 240 16.41 -10.67 14.80
CA TYR A 240 16.77 -11.95 15.41
C TYR A 240 17.34 -12.84 14.30
N ALA A 241 18.52 -13.41 14.52
CA ALA A 241 19.27 -14.25 13.57
C ALA A 241 20.17 -15.23 14.34
#